data_AF-A0A3N5JT73-F1
#
_entry.id   AF-A0A3N5JT73-F1
#
_cell.length_a   1.000
_cell.length_b   1.000
_cell.length_c   1.000
_cell.angle_alpha   90.00
_cell.angle_beta   90.00
_cell.angle_gamma   90.00
#
_symmetry.space_group_name_H-M   'P 1'
#
loop_
_entity.id
_entity.type
_entity.pdbx_description
1 polymer ?
#
loop_
_entity_poly.entity_id
_entity_poly.type
_entity_poly.pdbx_seq_one_letter_code
_entity_poly.pdbx_strand_id
1 'polypeptide(L)'
;PFARDYAGYLDMRSFGGAQVSRTFYSRGQTGQQLLLGAYSALSRQIGAGAVKFFDRREMLDLTVVDGLARGIVCRNMKSGEIESYVADAVVLATGGYANTFYLSTMAKASNATAIWRAYKKGAFFANPCFTQIHPTCIPVSGDYQSKLTLMSESLRNDGRIWVPKKPDDSRNPSQIPEEDRDYYLERQYPSFGNLVPRDVASRRAKEICDKGFGVGKTKMAVYLDFSDAIKRNGKHWIEEKYGNLFDMYHEITAEDPYSVPMRIYPAVHYMMGGLWVDYNLMSTIPGLFVIGEANFSDHGANRLGASALMQGLADGYFILPYTMGDYLARTKFHSLATDHPEFKKSNAEVADRVKKLLSINGKQPVSEIHKKLGKVMWDYVGMGRNAKGLKKALKLIPEIREEFWADAKVIGESENINIELEKAGRVADFLELAELLASDALHRAESCGGHFREEYQTPEGEALRNDKKFSYVAAWEYTGSGKKPKLNKEQLTFEYVKPSERSYK
;
A
#
# COMPACT_ATOMS: atom_id res chain seq x y z
N PRO A 1 -8.37 -23.44 -1.06
CA PRO A 1 -9.21 -24.09 -2.12
C PRO A 1 -10.27 -23.10 -2.58
N PHE A 2 -10.43 -22.88 -3.88
CA PHE A 2 -11.44 -21.92 -4.37
C PHE A 2 -12.87 -22.41 -4.13
N ALA A 3 -13.79 -21.46 -3.95
CA ALA A 3 -15.23 -21.71 -3.87
C ALA A 3 -15.74 -22.38 -5.15
N ARG A 4 -16.77 -23.21 -5.00
CA ARG A 4 -17.36 -23.99 -6.08
C ARG A 4 -18.86 -23.77 -6.12
N ASP A 5 -19.41 -23.73 -7.33
CA ASP A 5 -20.86 -23.76 -7.53
C ASP A 5 -21.40 -25.20 -7.36
N TYR A 6 -22.73 -25.35 -7.47
CA TYR A 6 -23.38 -26.65 -7.35
C TYR A 6 -22.91 -27.68 -8.40
N ALA A 7 -22.46 -27.22 -9.57
CA ALA A 7 -21.94 -28.07 -10.64
C ALA A 7 -20.44 -28.42 -10.46
N GLY A 8 -19.76 -27.84 -9.46
CA GLY A 8 -18.34 -28.05 -9.20
C GLY A 8 -17.40 -27.13 -9.98
N TYR A 9 -17.91 -26.15 -10.72
CA TYR A 9 -17.09 -25.11 -11.35
C TYR A 9 -16.63 -24.07 -10.33
N LEU A 10 -15.61 -23.28 -10.69
CA LEU A 10 -15.13 -22.20 -9.82
C LEU A 10 -16.19 -21.11 -9.71
N ASP A 11 -16.57 -20.79 -8.49
CA ASP A 11 -17.57 -19.76 -8.23
C ASP A 11 -16.95 -18.34 -8.24
N MET A 12 -17.77 -17.35 -8.57
CA MET A 12 -17.38 -15.94 -8.70
C MET A 12 -18.31 -15.03 -7.91
N ARG A 13 -17.76 -13.90 -7.46
CA ARG A 13 -18.55 -12.84 -6.79
C ARG A 13 -18.32 -11.46 -7.40
N SER A 14 -19.29 -10.57 -7.23
CA SER A 14 -19.13 -9.13 -7.47
C SER A 14 -18.25 -8.50 -6.39
N PHE A 15 -17.38 -7.56 -6.79
CA PHE A 15 -16.37 -6.96 -5.91
C PHE A 15 -15.82 -5.66 -6.54
N GLY A 16 -15.47 -4.66 -5.74
CA GLY A 16 -14.55 -3.62 -6.21
C GLY A 16 -15.11 -2.61 -7.21
N GLY A 17 -16.41 -2.30 -7.20
CA GLY A 17 -17.05 -1.42 -8.17
C GLY A 17 -17.38 -2.08 -9.53
N ALA A 18 -17.12 -3.38 -9.68
CA ALA A 18 -17.63 -4.17 -10.79
C ALA A 18 -18.99 -4.79 -10.42
N GLN A 19 -20.04 -4.48 -11.18
CA GLN A 19 -21.36 -5.09 -11.00
C GLN A 19 -21.39 -6.55 -11.48
N VAL A 20 -20.50 -6.91 -12.41
CA VAL A 20 -20.34 -8.30 -12.89
C VAL A 20 -19.59 -9.17 -11.89
N SER A 21 -20.07 -10.42 -11.72
CA SER A 21 -19.39 -11.43 -10.90
C SER A 21 -18.24 -12.05 -11.67
N ARG A 22 -17.02 -11.66 -11.32
CA ARG A 22 -15.77 -12.10 -11.99
C ARG A 22 -14.60 -12.39 -11.04
N THR A 23 -14.81 -12.25 -9.73
CA THR A 23 -13.75 -12.43 -8.75
C THR A 23 -13.81 -13.84 -8.18
N PHE A 24 -12.84 -14.68 -8.55
CA PHE A 24 -12.64 -15.98 -7.90
C PHE A 24 -12.20 -15.77 -6.45
N TYR A 25 -12.71 -16.61 -5.55
CA TYR A 25 -12.48 -16.44 -4.12
C TYR A 25 -12.41 -17.77 -3.36
N SER A 26 -11.80 -17.73 -2.18
CA SER A 26 -11.79 -18.82 -1.20
C SER A 26 -12.27 -18.27 0.14
N ARG A 27 -13.59 -18.23 0.34
CA ARG A 27 -14.22 -17.54 1.48
C ARG A 27 -13.62 -16.12 1.66
N GLY A 28 -13.28 -15.72 2.88
CA GLY A 28 -12.52 -14.50 3.18
C GLY A 28 -10.99 -14.62 3.11
N GLN A 29 -10.42 -15.72 2.59
CA GLN A 29 -9.01 -16.09 2.73
C GLN A 29 -8.25 -16.30 1.41
N THR A 30 -8.74 -15.76 0.28
CA THR A 30 -8.14 -15.97 -1.04
C THR A 30 -6.63 -15.70 -1.07
N GLY A 31 -6.18 -14.57 -0.50
CA GLY A 31 -4.76 -14.22 -0.46
C GLY A 31 -3.89 -15.24 0.28
N GLN A 32 -4.38 -15.77 1.41
CA GLN A 32 -3.67 -16.81 2.17
C GLN A 32 -3.54 -18.10 1.34
N GLN A 33 -4.60 -18.52 0.66
CA GLN A 33 -4.59 -19.75 -0.13
C GLN A 33 -3.68 -19.63 -1.36
N LEU A 34 -3.67 -18.48 -2.02
CA LEU A 34 -2.73 -18.20 -3.12
C LEU A 34 -1.28 -18.20 -2.63
N LEU A 35 -1.00 -17.56 -1.49
CA LEU A 35 0.33 -17.54 -0.89
C LEU A 35 0.81 -18.94 -0.54
N LEU A 36 -0.02 -19.76 0.10
CA LEU A 36 0.32 -21.14 0.42
C LEU A 36 0.62 -21.95 -0.86
N GLY A 37 -0.15 -21.75 -1.93
CA GLY A 37 0.11 -22.41 -3.21
C GLY A 37 1.47 -22.00 -3.81
N ALA A 38 1.73 -20.70 -3.91
CA ALA A 38 2.99 -20.16 -4.43
C ALA A 38 4.20 -20.59 -3.57
N TYR A 39 4.06 -20.52 -2.25
CA TYR A 39 5.10 -20.94 -1.31
C TYR A 39 5.38 -22.45 -1.42
N SER A 40 4.34 -23.28 -1.55
CA SER A 40 4.52 -24.73 -1.75
C SER A 40 5.27 -25.02 -3.04
N ALA A 41 4.97 -24.30 -4.12
CA ALA A 41 5.69 -24.42 -5.39
C ALA A 41 7.17 -23.99 -5.25
N LEU A 42 7.44 -22.89 -4.55
CA LEU A 42 8.79 -22.44 -4.20
C LEU A 42 9.54 -23.50 -3.39
N SER A 43 8.93 -24.04 -2.33
CA SER A 43 9.52 -25.10 -1.50
C SER A 43 9.89 -26.34 -2.31
N ARG A 44 9.07 -26.72 -3.29
CA ARG A 44 9.41 -27.79 -4.23
C ARG A 44 10.66 -27.46 -5.05
N GLN A 45 10.81 -26.23 -5.54
CA GLN A 45 12.01 -25.82 -6.28
C GLN A 45 13.26 -25.75 -5.40
N ILE A 46 13.09 -25.38 -4.13
CA ILE A 46 14.17 -25.45 -3.12
C ILE A 46 14.60 -26.90 -2.92
N GLY A 47 13.65 -27.81 -2.71
CA GLY A 47 13.93 -29.25 -2.56
C GLY A 47 14.56 -29.90 -3.79
N ALA A 48 14.27 -29.38 -4.98
CA ALA A 48 14.90 -29.80 -6.24
C ALA A 48 16.29 -29.17 -6.48
N GLY A 49 16.76 -28.28 -5.61
CA GLY A 49 18.05 -27.59 -5.76
C GLY A 49 18.07 -26.47 -6.82
N ALA A 50 16.94 -26.18 -7.45
CA ALA A 50 16.82 -25.13 -8.47
C ALA A 50 16.80 -23.71 -7.87
N VAL A 51 16.39 -23.58 -6.60
CA VAL A 51 16.34 -22.31 -5.88
C VAL A 51 17.15 -22.39 -4.60
N LYS A 52 18.11 -21.47 -4.44
CA LYS A 52 18.78 -21.22 -3.16
C LYS A 52 18.01 -20.16 -2.40
N PHE A 53 17.44 -20.53 -1.25
CA PHE A 53 16.61 -19.64 -0.44
C PHE A 53 17.39 -19.06 0.74
N PHE A 54 17.38 -17.73 0.85
CA PHE A 54 18.05 -16.99 1.92
C PHE A 54 16.99 -16.28 2.77
N ASP A 55 16.57 -16.90 3.86
CA ASP A 55 15.66 -16.27 4.81
C ASP A 55 16.38 -15.17 5.61
N ARG A 56 15.62 -14.19 6.12
CA ARG A 56 16.15 -13.17 7.05
C ARG A 56 17.35 -12.40 6.49
N ARG A 57 17.34 -12.10 5.19
CA ARG A 57 18.25 -11.16 4.52
C ARG A 57 17.44 -9.94 4.10
N GLU A 58 17.85 -8.77 4.56
CA GLU A 58 17.25 -7.50 4.14
C GLU A 58 18.17 -6.83 3.14
N MET A 59 17.69 -6.56 1.93
CA MET A 59 18.43 -5.80 0.92
C MET A 59 18.62 -4.36 1.39
N LEU A 60 19.86 -3.91 1.47
CA LEU A 60 20.23 -2.56 1.90
C LEU A 60 20.83 -1.71 0.78
N ASP A 61 21.22 -2.34 -0.34
CA ASP A 61 21.67 -1.64 -1.53
C ASP A 61 21.55 -2.48 -2.81
N LEU A 62 21.42 -1.79 -3.94
CA LEU A 62 21.55 -2.36 -5.29
C LEU A 62 22.95 -2.04 -5.81
N THR A 63 23.65 -3.04 -6.34
CA THR A 63 24.96 -2.84 -6.96
C THR A 63 24.82 -2.77 -8.48
N VAL A 64 25.21 -1.62 -9.04
CA VAL A 64 25.21 -1.35 -10.47
C VAL A 64 26.64 -1.37 -10.98
N VAL A 65 26.91 -2.16 -12.03
CA VAL A 65 28.23 -2.26 -12.67
C VAL A 65 28.04 -2.05 -14.16
N ASP A 66 28.81 -1.13 -14.74
CA ASP A 66 28.71 -0.74 -16.15
C ASP A 66 27.29 -0.35 -16.59
N GLY A 67 26.54 0.28 -15.68
CA GLY A 67 25.14 0.68 -15.91
C GLY A 67 24.11 -0.45 -15.80
N LEU A 68 24.52 -1.68 -15.53
CA LEU A 68 23.65 -2.84 -15.35
C LEU A 68 23.45 -3.14 -13.86
N ALA A 69 22.25 -3.55 -13.46
CA ALA A 69 22.03 -4.13 -12.14
C ALA A 69 22.67 -5.51 -12.07
N ARG A 70 23.76 -5.65 -11.31
CA ARG A 70 24.59 -6.86 -11.27
C ARG A 70 24.65 -7.54 -9.91
N GLY A 71 23.79 -7.14 -8.98
CA GLY A 71 23.67 -7.78 -7.69
C GLY A 71 23.13 -6.87 -6.60
N ILE A 72 23.18 -7.38 -5.38
CA ILE A 72 22.65 -6.69 -4.20
C ILE A 72 23.61 -6.82 -3.02
N VAL A 73 23.51 -5.87 -2.10
CA VAL A 73 24.09 -5.95 -0.76
C VAL A 73 22.96 -6.12 0.23
N CYS A 74 23.06 -7.15 1.07
CA CYS A 74 22.10 -7.47 2.11
C CYS A 74 22.74 -7.40 3.49
N ARG A 75 21.92 -7.21 4.52
CA ARG A 75 22.28 -7.56 5.89
C ARG A 75 21.60 -8.84 6.30
N ASN A 76 22.37 -9.77 6.84
CA ASN A 76 21.85 -10.94 7.53
C ASN A 76 21.23 -10.50 8.86
N MET A 77 19.93 -10.63 9.00
CA MET A 77 19.21 -10.14 10.18
C MET A 77 19.48 -10.98 11.44
N LYS A 78 20.12 -12.16 11.31
CA LYS A 78 20.50 -13.02 12.43
C LYS A 78 21.90 -12.67 12.95
N SER A 79 22.90 -12.67 12.06
CA SER A 79 24.31 -12.45 12.42
C SER A 79 24.75 -10.99 12.33
N GLY A 80 24.01 -10.14 11.62
CA GLY A 80 24.39 -8.77 11.33
C GLY A 80 25.38 -8.61 10.18
N GLU A 81 25.88 -9.70 9.63
CA GLU A 81 26.84 -9.71 8.53
C GLU A 81 26.30 -9.01 7.28
N ILE A 82 27.15 -8.22 6.64
CA ILE A 82 26.87 -7.59 5.34
C ILE A 82 27.33 -8.58 4.26
N GLU A 83 26.35 -9.10 3.51
CA GLU A 83 26.52 -10.12 2.49
C GLU A 83 26.35 -9.48 1.09
N SER A 84 27.25 -9.80 0.15
CA SER A 84 27.12 -9.40 -1.26
C SER A 84 26.72 -10.58 -2.13
N TYR A 85 25.81 -10.34 -3.08
CA TYR A 85 25.34 -11.35 -4.02
C TYR A 85 25.44 -10.80 -5.45
N VAL A 86 26.26 -11.44 -6.27
CA VAL A 86 26.36 -11.17 -7.71
C VAL A 86 25.21 -11.86 -8.44
N ALA A 87 24.65 -11.19 -9.44
CA ALA A 87 23.64 -11.75 -10.34
C ALA A 87 23.76 -11.15 -11.74
N ASP A 88 23.26 -11.89 -12.74
CA ASP A 88 23.10 -11.38 -14.10
C ASP A 88 21.77 -10.63 -14.28
N ALA A 89 20.80 -10.87 -13.41
CA ALA A 89 19.57 -10.10 -13.29
C ALA A 89 19.11 -10.02 -11.82
N VAL A 90 18.48 -8.90 -11.45
CA VAL A 90 17.90 -8.68 -10.12
C VAL A 90 16.40 -8.46 -10.27
N VAL A 91 15.60 -9.16 -9.46
CA VAL A 91 14.13 -9.00 -9.45
C VAL A 91 13.69 -8.50 -8.09
N LEU A 92 13.00 -7.36 -8.04
CA LEU A 92 12.38 -6.81 -6.83
C LEU A 92 10.88 -7.12 -6.80
N ALA A 93 10.48 -7.96 -5.83
CA ALA A 93 9.08 -8.31 -5.54
C ALA A 93 8.72 -7.91 -4.11
N THR A 94 9.12 -6.70 -3.69
CA THR A 94 9.24 -6.33 -2.27
C THR A 94 7.99 -5.69 -1.66
N GLY A 95 6.91 -5.59 -2.44
CA GLY A 95 5.64 -4.99 -2.01
C GLY A 95 5.67 -3.46 -1.98
N GLY A 96 4.57 -2.88 -1.49
CA GLY A 96 4.37 -1.43 -1.44
C GLY A 96 4.88 -0.74 -0.17
N TYR A 97 4.64 0.58 -0.11
CA TYR A 97 5.22 1.48 0.88
C TYR A 97 4.19 2.20 1.77
N ALA A 98 3.04 1.57 2.07
CA ALA A 98 2.01 2.20 2.90
C ALA A 98 2.41 2.48 4.35
N ASN A 99 3.44 1.81 4.86
CA ASN A 99 3.94 2.09 6.20
C ASN A 99 4.63 3.45 6.33
N THR A 100 4.86 4.21 5.24
CA THR A 100 5.17 5.65 5.33
C THR A 100 4.08 6.42 6.09
N PHE A 101 2.82 5.95 6.08
CA PHE A 101 1.70 6.52 6.83
C PHE A 101 1.61 6.03 8.29
N TYR A 102 2.52 5.14 8.73
CA TYR A 102 2.50 4.43 10.01
C TYR A 102 1.25 3.55 10.20
N LEU A 103 0.06 4.15 10.37
CA LEU A 103 -1.22 3.45 10.43
C LEU A 103 -1.73 3.17 9.02
N SER A 104 -1.55 1.91 8.60
CA SER A 104 -2.09 1.39 7.34
C SER A 104 -2.63 -0.03 7.54
N THR A 105 -3.20 -0.61 6.49
CA THR A 105 -3.62 -2.02 6.51
C THR A 105 -2.48 -3.01 6.27
N MET A 106 -1.30 -2.53 5.86
CA MET A 106 -0.15 -3.39 5.57
C MET A 106 0.37 -4.12 6.81
N ALA A 107 1.15 -5.17 6.59
CA ALA A 107 1.93 -5.78 7.65
C ALA A 107 3.00 -4.80 8.13
N LYS A 108 3.32 -4.81 9.43
CA LYS A 108 4.30 -3.87 10.01
C LYS A 108 5.70 -3.97 9.39
N ALA A 109 6.05 -5.13 8.85
CA ALA A 109 7.33 -5.36 8.19
C ALA A 109 7.38 -4.90 6.72
N SER A 110 6.22 -4.63 6.08
CA SER A 110 6.18 -4.09 4.72
C SER A 110 6.87 -2.73 4.69
N ASN A 111 7.83 -2.55 3.79
CA ASN A 111 8.65 -1.34 3.77
C ASN A 111 9.14 -1.02 2.36
N ALA A 112 9.65 0.20 2.19
CA ALA A 112 10.09 0.72 0.91
C ALA A 112 11.59 0.54 0.65
N THR A 113 12.36 -0.06 1.57
CA THR A 113 13.82 0.06 1.56
C THR A 113 14.41 -0.41 0.25
N ALA A 114 14.11 -1.62 -0.22
CA ALA A 114 14.68 -2.13 -1.48
C ALA A 114 14.40 -1.22 -2.69
N ILE A 115 13.13 -0.85 -2.91
CA ILE A 115 12.73 0.03 -4.02
C ILE A 115 13.31 1.45 -3.87
N TRP A 116 13.41 1.96 -2.64
CA TRP A 116 13.98 3.28 -2.38
C TRP A 116 15.47 3.30 -2.64
N ARG A 117 16.21 2.24 -2.26
CA ARG A 117 17.65 2.13 -2.55
C ARG A 117 17.91 1.96 -4.04
N ALA A 118 17.10 1.20 -4.75
CA ALA A 118 17.16 1.13 -6.21
C ALA A 118 16.90 2.51 -6.86
N TYR A 119 15.92 3.28 -6.36
CA TYR A 119 15.68 4.66 -6.80
C TYR A 119 16.92 5.54 -6.64
N LYS A 120 17.60 5.45 -5.49
CA LYS A 120 18.85 6.18 -5.23
C LYS A 120 20.01 5.75 -6.12
N LYS A 121 19.93 4.59 -6.78
CA LYS A 121 20.92 4.07 -7.74
C LYS A 121 20.55 4.35 -9.21
N GLY A 122 19.45 5.05 -9.47
CA GLY A 122 19.06 5.50 -10.81
C GLY A 122 17.77 4.90 -11.36
N ALA A 123 17.10 4.01 -10.62
CA ALA A 123 15.75 3.58 -10.98
C ALA A 123 14.79 4.76 -10.84
N PHE A 124 13.86 4.99 -11.76
CA PHE A 124 12.87 6.07 -11.58
C PHE A 124 11.75 5.62 -10.65
N PHE A 125 11.15 6.56 -9.90
CA PHE A 125 10.00 6.30 -9.04
C PHE A 125 8.75 6.94 -9.65
N ALA A 126 7.78 6.11 -10.03
CA ALA A 126 6.59 6.51 -10.76
C ALA A 126 5.39 6.75 -9.83
N ASN A 127 4.71 7.88 -10.05
CA ASN A 127 3.42 8.24 -9.43
C ASN A 127 3.31 7.99 -7.90
N PRO A 128 4.29 8.39 -7.08
CA PRO A 128 4.33 8.03 -5.67
C PRO A 128 3.08 8.45 -4.88
N CYS A 129 2.39 9.51 -5.32
CA CYS A 129 1.22 10.03 -4.63
C CYS A 129 -0.10 9.28 -4.89
N PHE A 130 -0.16 8.35 -5.85
CA PHE A 130 -1.33 7.52 -6.08
C PHE A 130 -1.43 6.44 -4.99
N THR A 131 -2.19 6.79 -3.95
CA THR A 131 -2.39 5.97 -2.76
C THR A 131 -3.85 5.53 -2.69
N GLN A 132 -4.10 4.22 -2.60
CA GLN A 132 -5.46 3.71 -2.44
C GLN A 132 -5.85 3.65 -0.97
N ILE A 133 -7.07 4.10 -0.71
CA ILE A 133 -7.73 4.04 0.58
C ILE A 133 -8.78 2.92 0.53
N HIS A 134 -8.78 2.06 1.54
CA HIS A 134 -9.79 1.02 1.72
C HIS A 134 -10.89 1.53 2.66
N PRO A 135 -12.19 1.43 2.31
CA PRO A 135 -13.26 2.07 3.07
C PRO A 135 -13.63 1.36 4.37
N THR A 136 -13.40 0.05 4.46
CA THR A 136 -13.86 -0.79 5.57
C THR A 136 -12.68 -1.34 6.37
N CYS A 137 -12.14 -0.54 7.29
CA CYS A 137 -11.12 -0.99 8.24
C CYS A 137 -11.60 -0.77 9.67
N ILE A 138 -11.12 -1.58 10.61
CA ILE A 138 -11.36 -1.34 12.04
C ILE A 138 -10.74 0.03 12.39
N PRO A 139 -11.51 0.96 12.97
CA PRO A 139 -11.08 2.33 13.20
C PRO A 139 -9.94 2.42 14.22
N VAL A 140 -9.35 3.60 14.28
CA VAL A 140 -8.40 3.93 15.35
C VAL A 140 -9.14 3.87 16.70
N SER A 141 -8.62 3.05 17.62
CA SER A 141 -9.07 2.91 19.00
C SER A 141 -8.08 3.50 20.01
N GLY A 142 -6.81 3.70 19.63
CA GLY A 142 -5.79 4.36 20.45
C GLY A 142 -4.36 4.21 19.94
N ASP A 143 -3.41 4.84 20.63
CA ASP A 143 -2.00 4.97 20.21
C ASP A 143 -1.18 3.67 20.34
N TYR A 144 -1.77 2.62 20.91
CA TYR A 144 -1.20 1.28 21.03
C TYR A 144 -1.38 0.44 19.75
N GLN A 145 -2.25 0.87 18.83
CA GLN A 145 -2.48 0.13 17.59
C GLN A 145 -1.23 0.18 16.69
N SER A 146 -0.89 -0.99 16.15
CA SER A 146 0.26 -1.15 15.25
C SER A 146 -0.13 -1.11 13.77
N LYS A 147 -1.41 -1.30 13.45
CA LYS A 147 -2.00 -1.27 12.10
C LYS A 147 -3.52 -1.12 12.18
N LEU A 148 -4.14 -0.82 11.05
CA LEU A 148 -5.59 -0.79 10.89
C LEU A 148 -6.04 -2.07 10.17
N THR A 149 -6.76 -2.94 10.87
CA THR A 149 -7.16 -4.24 10.29
C THR A 149 -8.22 -4.03 9.22
N LEU A 150 -7.96 -4.54 8.02
CA LEU A 150 -8.90 -4.52 6.91
C LEU A 150 -10.04 -5.51 7.18
N MET A 151 -11.27 -5.04 7.01
CA MET A 151 -12.47 -5.86 6.95
C MET A 151 -12.88 -6.00 5.49
N SER A 152 -13.04 -7.22 4.98
CA SER A 152 -13.17 -7.45 3.53
C SER A 152 -14.27 -6.59 2.91
N GLU A 153 -13.97 -6.00 1.76
CA GLU A 153 -14.94 -5.20 1.00
C GLU A 153 -16.20 -5.99 0.62
N SER A 154 -16.14 -7.33 0.58
CA SER A 154 -17.33 -8.16 0.34
C SER A 154 -18.40 -7.99 1.42
N LEU A 155 -18.05 -7.50 2.61
CA LEU A 155 -19.03 -7.23 3.66
C LEU A 155 -20.05 -6.17 3.22
N ARG A 156 -19.69 -5.25 2.31
CA ARG A 156 -20.62 -4.24 1.77
C ARG A 156 -21.66 -4.80 0.81
N ASN A 157 -21.52 -6.04 0.35
CA ASN A 157 -22.51 -6.69 -0.51
C ASN A 157 -23.82 -6.93 0.24
N ASP A 158 -23.73 -7.23 1.55
CA ASP A 158 -24.89 -7.58 2.38
C ASP A 158 -25.07 -6.64 3.57
N GLY A 159 -24.00 -6.01 4.04
CA GLY A 159 -24.05 -5.03 5.13
C GLY A 159 -24.44 -3.63 4.63
N ARG A 160 -25.27 -2.94 5.40
CA ARG A 160 -25.69 -1.56 5.13
C ARG A 160 -24.88 -0.57 5.94
N ILE A 161 -24.46 0.53 5.32
CA ILE A 161 -23.62 1.54 5.97
C ILE A 161 -24.47 2.74 6.38
N TRP A 162 -24.36 3.15 7.64
CA TRP A 162 -25.13 4.29 8.15
C TRP A 162 -24.43 5.06 9.26
N VAL A 163 -24.91 6.28 9.49
CA VAL A 163 -24.60 7.13 10.66
C VAL A 163 -25.90 7.66 11.28
N PRO A 164 -25.90 8.09 12.54
CA PRO A 164 -27.04 8.80 13.12
C PRO A 164 -27.31 10.10 12.35
N LYS A 165 -28.58 10.45 12.13
CA LYS A 165 -28.99 11.74 11.54
C LYS A 165 -28.72 12.94 12.45
N LYS A 166 -28.53 12.69 13.75
CA LYS A 166 -28.17 13.71 14.73
C LYS A 166 -26.64 13.76 14.89
N PRO A 167 -26.01 14.94 14.70
CA PRO A 167 -24.60 15.11 15.01
C PRO A 167 -24.32 14.77 16.47
N ASP A 168 -23.16 14.19 16.74
CA ASP A 168 -22.69 13.81 18.07
C ASP A 168 -23.61 12.87 18.87
N ASP A 169 -24.48 12.13 18.21
CA ASP A 169 -25.31 11.11 18.87
C ASP A 169 -24.44 10.07 19.58
N SER A 170 -24.71 9.87 20.88
CA SER A 170 -23.99 8.96 21.76
C SER A 170 -24.82 7.75 22.18
N ARG A 171 -26.05 7.62 21.66
CA ARG A 171 -26.90 6.45 21.90
C ARG A 171 -26.20 5.17 21.43
N ASN A 172 -26.51 4.06 22.09
CA ASN A 172 -26.08 2.75 21.60
C ASN A 172 -26.74 2.51 20.22
N PRO A 173 -26.05 1.93 19.22
CA PRO A 173 -26.64 1.72 17.89
C PRO A 173 -27.95 0.93 17.91
N SER A 174 -28.12 0.01 18.87
CA SER A 174 -29.37 -0.74 19.07
C SER A 174 -30.58 0.14 19.47
N GLN A 175 -30.34 1.35 19.99
CA GLN A 175 -31.35 2.30 20.44
C GLN A 175 -31.65 3.39 19.40
N ILE A 176 -30.95 3.38 18.26
CA ILE A 176 -31.18 4.32 17.16
C ILE A 176 -32.16 3.66 16.19
N PRO A 177 -33.42 4.14 16.14
CA PRO A 177 -34.43 3.55 15.26
C PRO A 177 -34.11 3.87 13.79
N GLU A 178 -34.69 3.13 12.85
CA GLU A 178 -34.30 3.21 11.43
C GLU A 178 -34.54 4.60 10.82
N GLU A 179 -35.60 5.30 11.25
CA GLU A 179 -35.89 6.66 10.84
C GLU A 179 -34.82 7.69 11.25
N ASP A 180 -34.02 7.39 12.27
CA ASP A 180 -32.91 8.21 12.76
C ASP A 180 -31.56 7.86 12.10
N ARG A 181 -31.53 6.88 11.18
CA ARG A 181 -30.32 6.45 10.48
C ARG A 181 -30.23 7.10 9.10
N ASP A 182 -29.05 7.64 8.76
CA ASP A 182 -28.73 8.09 7.40
C ASP A 182 -27.87 7.05 6.69
N TYR A 183 -28.48 6.32 5.76
CA TYR A 183 -27.80 5.44 4.81
C TYR A 183 -27.18 6.28 3.69
N TYR A 184 -26.19 7.10 4.05
CA TYR A 184 -25.69 8.19 3.20
C TYR A 184 -25.19 7.74 1.83
N LEU A 185 -24.59 6.54 1.71
CA LEU A 185 -24.15 5.99 0.42
C LEU A 185 -25.33 5.60 -0.48
N GLU A 186 -26.34 4.93 0.08
CA GLU A 186 -27.57 4.55 -0.64
C GLU A 186 -28.34 5.79 -1.11
N ARG A 187 -28.39 6.83 -0.26
CA ARG A 187 -29.01 8.12 -0.59
C ARG A 187 -28.26 8.89 -1.67
N GLN A 188 -26.93 8.92 -1.62
CA GLN A 188 -26.10 9.69 -2.57
C GLN A 188 -25.91 8.97 -3.91
N TYR A 189 -25.88 7.63 -3.90
CA TYR A 189 -25.61 6.80 -5.08
C TYR A 189 -26.64 5.68 -5.24
N PRO A 190 -27.90 5.96 -5.60
CA PRO A 190 -28.96 4.96 -5.66
C PRO A 190 -28.64 3.74 -6.53
N SER A 191 -27.87 3.94 -7.61
CA SER A 191 -27.48 2.89 -8.56
C SER A 191 -26.46 1.89 -8.02
N PHE A 192 -25.66 2.27 -7.03
CA PHE A 192 -24.57 1.46 -6.47
C PHE A 192 -24.72 1.17 -4.97
N GLY A 193 -25.34 2.07 -4.22
CA GLY A 193 -25.45 2.03 -2.76
C GLY A 193 -24.12 1.78 -2.08
N ASN A 194 -24.04 0.74 -1.26
CA ASN A 194 -22.82 0.38 -0.56
C ASN A 194 -21.73 -0.19 -1.47
N LEU A 195 -22.00 -0.42 -2.77
CA LEU A 195 -21.05 -0.96 -3.76
C LEU A 195 -20.31 0.10 -4.58
N VAL A 196 -20.42 1.39 -4.22
CA VAL A 196 -19.59 2.43 -4.82
C VAL A 196 -18.09 2.07 -4.70
N PRO A 197 -17.24 2.58 -5.61
CA PRO A 197 -15.80 2.34 -5.56
C PRO A 197 -15.17 2.77 -4.24
N ARG A 198 -14.02 2.17 -3.95
CA ARG A 198 -13.24 2.41 -2.73
C ARG A 198 -12.95 3.88 -2.47
N ASP A 199 -12.58 4.63 -3.51
CA ASP A 199 -12.24 6.05 -3.37
C ASP A 199 -13.47 6.86 -2.95
N VAL A 200 -14.64 6.60 -3.56
CA VAL A 200 -15.91 7.24 -3.22
C VAL A 200 -16.36 6.88 -1.79
N ALA A 201 -16.47 5.58 -1.48
CA ALA A 201 -16.89 5.13 -0.15
C ALA A 201 -16.00 5.71 0.96
N SER A 202 -14.69 5.75 0.73
CA SER A 202 -13.72 6.28 1.68
C SER A 202 -13.87 7.78 1.88
N ARG A 203 -14.00 8.56 0.79
CA ARG A 203 -14.21 10.03 0.88
C ARG A 203 -15.49 10.35 1.63
N ARG A 204 -16.61 9.70 1.29
CA ARG A 204 -17.90 9.99 1.94
C ARG A 204 -17.94 9.61 3.42
N ALA A 205 -17.32 8.48 3.80
CA ALA A 205 -17.19 8.12 5.21
C ALA A 205 -16.38 9.17 5.98
N LYS A 206 -15.27 9.65 5.42
CA LYS A 206 -14.46 10.73 6.01
C LYS A 206 -15.26 12.03 6.12
N GLU A 207 -15.87 12.50 5.03
CA GLU A 207 -16.65 13.75 5.00
C GLU A 207 -17.79 13.76 6.02
N ILE A 208 -18.49 12.64 6.18
CA ILE A 208 -19.56 12.49 7.17
C ILE A 208 -19.00 12.57 8.60
N CYS A 209 -17.84 11.95 8.86
CA CYS A 209 -17.18 12.06 10.17
C CYS A 209 -16.69 13.49 10.44
N ASP A 210 -16.07 14.14 9.45
CA ASP A 210 -15.60 15.54 9.55
C ASP A 210 -16.76 16.52 9.82
N LYS A 211 -17.98 16.19 9.40
CA LYS A 211 -19.21 16.96 9.66
C LYS A 211 -19.83 16.70 11.03
N GLY A 212 -19.23 15.86 11.88
CA GLY A 212 -19.68 15.59 13.25
C GLY A 212 -20.69 14.45 13.39
N PHE A 213 -20.93 13.68 12.33
CA PHE A 213 -21.82 12.50 12.37
C PHE A 213 -21.08 11.19 12.68
N GLY A 214 -19.76 11.25 12.84
CA GLY A 214 -18.94 10.07 13.10
C GLY A 214 -19.24 9.44 14.47
N VAL A 215 -19.10 8.12 14.55
CA VAL A 215 -19.51 7.32 15.71
C VAL A 215 -18.32 6.80 16.51
N GLY A 216 -18.60 6.27 17.71
CA GLY A 216 -17.58 5.76 18.62
C GLY A 216 -16.75 6.87 19.29
N LYS A 217 -15.78 6.45 20.11
CA LYS A 217 -15.00 7.36 20.97
C LYS A 217 -14.17 8.39 20.20
N THR A 218 -13.61 7.99 19.06
CA THR A 218 -12.76 8.86 18.22
C THR A 218 -13.56 9.72 17.24
N LYS A 219 -14.87 9.47 17.10
CA LYS A 219 -15.72 10.07 16.06
C LYS A 219 -15.21 9.82 14.63
N MET A 220 -14.27 8.89 14.46
CA MET A 220 -13.71 8.46 13.17
C MET A 220 -14.19 7.04 12.87
N ALA A 221 -15.50 6.89 12.75
CA ALA A 221 -16.12 5.64 12.33
C ALA A 221 -17.52 5.91 11.77
N VAL A 222 -17.99 4.98 10.94
CA VAL A 222 -19.40 4.82 10.54
C VAL A 222 -19.83 3.37 10.87
N TYR A 223 -21.14 3.11 10.89
CA TYR A 223 -21.65 1.76 11.14
C TYR A 223 -21.73 0.94 9.85
N LEU A 224 -21.43 -0.35 9.97
CA LEU A 224 -21.69 -1.39 8.96
C LEU A 224 -22.55 -2.49 9.60
N ASP A 225 -23.80 -2.57 9.18
CA ASP A 225 -24.88 -3.29 9.86
C ASP A 225 -25.40 -4.46 9.01
N PHE A 226 -25.45 -5.65 9.62
CA PHE A 226 -25.90 -6.88 8.98
C PHE A 226 -27.31 -7.32 9.41
N SER A 227 -27.99 -6.55 10.27
CA SER A 227 -29.29 -6.92 10.82
C SER A 227 -30.34 -7.25 9.74
N ASP A 228 -30.39 -6.48 8.65
CA ASP A 228 -31.32 -6.74 7.54
C ASP A 228 -30.99 -8.03 6.77
N ALA A 229 -29.71 -8.28 6.52
CA ALA A 229 -29.26 -9.50 5.85
C ALA A 229 -29.51 -10.75 6.72
N ILE A 230 -29.30 -10.63 8.04
CA ILE A 230 -29.59 -11.69 9.02
C ILE A 230 -31.09 -11.97 9.08
N LYS A 231 -31.94 -10.94 9.13
CA LYS A 231 -33.40 -11.10 9.11
C LYS A 231 -33.89 -11.80 7.83
N ARG A 232 -33.31 -11.43 6.68
CA ARG A 232 -33.72 -11.95 5.37
C ARG A 232 -33.24 -13.38 5.10
N ASN A 233 -31.97 -13.68 5.42
CA ASN A 233 -31.31 -14.92 5.00
C ASN A 233 -31.02 -15.89 6.17
N GLY A 234 -31.18 -15.42 7.42
CA GLY A 234 -30.80 -16.17 8.62
C GLY A 234 -29.31 -16.04 8.97
N LYS A 235 -28.98 -16.27 10.25
CA LYS A 235 -27.62 -16.18 10.78
C LYS A 235 -26.65 -17.15 10.10
N HIS A 236 -27.09 -18.39 9.87
CA HIS A 236 -26.24 -19.45 9.29
C HIS A 236 -25.70 -19.08 7.90
N TRP A 237 -26.53 -18.42 7.08
CA TRP A 237 -26.11 -17.96 5.75
C TRP A 237 -25.02 -16.89 5.82
N ILE A 238 -25.09 -16.00 6.83
CA ILE A 238 -24.09 -14.97 7.09
C ILE A 238 -22.80 -15.61 7.62
N GLU A 239 -22.91 -16.58 8.54
CA GLU A 239 -21.78 -17.34 9.08
C GLU A 239 -21.00 -18.06 7.98
N GLU A 240 -21.69 -18.71 7.03
CA GLU A 240 -21.05 -19.43 5.93
C GLU A 240 -20.21 -18.50 5.03
N LYS A 241 -20.71 -17.28 4.78
CA LYS A 241 -20.05 -16.30 3.90
C LYS A 241 -18.98 -15.47 4.60
N TYR A 242 -19.24 -15.05 5.84
CA TYR A 242 -18.51 -13.99 6.52
C TYR A 242 -18.04 -14.37 7.93
N GLY A 243 -18.33 -15.58 8.43
CA GLY A 243 -18.03 -15.99 9.80
C GLY A 243 -16.59 -15.72 10.22
N ASN A 244 -15.63 -16.05 9.37
CA ASN A 244 -14.21 -15.80 9.65
C ASN A 244 -13.85 -14.30 9.78
N LEU A 245 -14.61 -13.40 9.15
CA LEU A 245 -14.47 -11.95 9.30
C LEU A 245 -15.16 -11.47 10.58
N PHE A 246 -16.30 -12.06 10.93
CA PHE A 246 -17.02 -11.73 12.16
C PHE A 246 -16.22 -12.14 13.39
N ASP A 247 -15.64 -13.34 13.37
CA ASP A 247 -14.72 -13.83 14.40
C ASP A 247 -13.51 -12.89 14.53
N MET A 248 -12.88 -12.52 13.41
CA MET A 248 -11.76 -11.57 13.41
C MET A 248 -12.13 -10.22 14.02
N TYR A 249 -13.32 -9.69 13.71
CA TYR A 249 -13.78 -8.44 14.29
C TYR A 249 -13.98 -8.59 15.80
N HIS A 250 -14.69 -9.63 16.24
CA HIS A 250 -14.93 -9.93 17.64
C HIS A 250 -13.62 -10.08 18.44
N GLU A 251 -12.62 -10.81 17.92
CA GLU A 251 -11.32 -10.96 18.58
C GLU A 251 -10.56 -9.63 18.75
N ILE A 252 -10.79 -8.65 17.87
CA ILE A 252 -10.10 -7.36 17.91
C ILE A 252 -10.85 -6.32 18.75
N THR A 253 -12.19 -6.33 18.68
CA THR A 253 -13.03 -5.27 19.25
C THR A 253 -13.84 -5.69 20.48
N ALA A 254 -13.94 -7.00 20.73
CA ALA A 254 -14.84 -7.63 21.70
C ALA A 254 -16.34 -7.31 21.44
N GLU A 255 -16.70 -7.01 20.19
CA GLU A 255 -18.08 -6.73 19.77
C GLU A 255 -18.55 -7.83 18.80
N ASP A 256 -19.76 -8.37 19.02
CA ASP A 256 -20.37 -9.39 18.16
C ASP A 256 -21.12 -8.76 16.96
N PRO A 257 -20.64 -8.91 15.71
CA PRO A 257 -21.28 -8.30 14.56
C PRO A 257 -22.62 -8.93 14.15
N TYR A 258 -22.99 -10.08 14.72
CA TYR A 258 -24.34 -10.62 14.56
C TYR A 258 -25.38 -9.85 15.36
N SER A 259 -24.94 -9.16 16.43
CA SER A 259 -25.79 -8.51 17.41
C SER A 259 -25.71 -6.98 17.34
N VAL A 260 -24.54 -6.42 17.03
CA VAL A 260 -24.31 -4.98 16.93
C VAL A 260 -23.61 -4.63 15.60
N PRO A 261 -23.87 -3.46 15.01
CA PRO A 261 -23.18 -3.06 13.79
C PRO A 261 -21.67 -2.89 14.03
N MET A 262 -20.86 -3.31 13.06
CA MET A 262 -19.42 -3.06 13.07
C MET A 262 -19.16 -1.56 12.97
N ARG A 263 -18.07 -1.11 13.59
CA ARG A 263 -17.51 0.22 13.36
C ARG A 263 -16.41 0.11 12.33
N ILE A 264 -16.52 0.90 11.27
CA ILE A 264 -15.57 0.93 10.16
C ILE A 264 -15.10 2.34 9.86
N TYR A 265 -13.86 2.48 9.39
CA TYR A 265 -13.32 3.74 8.90
C TYR A 265 -12.31 3.49 7.77
N PRO A 266 -12.09 4.48 6.88
CA PRO A 266 -11.14 4.30 5.80
C PRO A 266 -9.68 4.26 6.28
N ALA A 267 -8.82 3.55 5.55
CA ALA A 267 -7.39 3.49 5.83
C ALA A 267 -6.55 3.28 4.56
N VAL A 268 -5.29 3.74 4.58
CA VAL A 268 -4.33 3.48 3.50
C VAL A 268 -4.11 1.98 3.32
N HIS A 269 -4.13 1.51 2.07
CA HIS A 269 -4.13 0.08 1.80
C HIS A 269 -3.18 -0.41 0.71
N TYR A 270 -3.17 0.24 -0.45
CA TYR A 270 -2.38 -0.20 -1.59
C TYR A 270 -1.69 0.99 -2.25
N MET A 271 -0.48 0.80 -2.76
CA MET A 271 0.27 1.81 -3.48
C MET A 271 0.26 1.53 -4.97
N MET A 272 -0.34 2.44 -5.75
CA MET A 272 -0.33 2.32 -7.21
C MET A 272 0.95 2.89 -7.82
N GLY A 273 1.65 3.78 -7.11
CA GLY A 273 3.01 4.14 -7.46
C GLY A 273 4.01 3.06 -7.07
N GLY A 274 5.23 3.18 -7.56
CA GLY A 274 6.32 2.23 -7.34
C GLY A 274 7.53 2.59 -8.19
N LEU A 275 8.47 1.68 -8.37
CA LEU A 275 9.50 1.88 -9.39
C LEU A 275 8.87 1.87 -10.78
N TRP A 276 9.37 2.77 -11.62
CA TRP A 276 9.05 2.77 -13.04
C TRP A 276 9.59 1.50 -13.68
N VAL A 277 8.76 0.85 -14.50
CA VAL A 277 9.11 -0.27 -15.36
C VAL A 277 8.55 -0.07 -16.76
N ASP A 278 9.22 -0.63 -17.75
CA ASP A 278 8.70 -0.75 -19.10
C ASP A 278 7.67 -1.90 -19.21
N TYR A 279 7.18 -2.15 -20.43
CA TYR A 279 6.26 -3.26 -20.73
C TYR A 279 6.81 -4.64 -20.33
N ASN A 280 8.13 -4.78 -20.29
CA ASN A 280 8.82 -6.02 -19.97
C ASN A 280 9.11 -6.20 -18.47
N LEU A 281 8.59 -5.28 -17.63
CA LEU A 281 8.81 -5.21 -16.19
C LEU A 281 10.25 -4.83 -15.81
N MET A 282 11.03 -4.30 -16.73
CA MET A 282 12.40 -3.83 -16.48
C MET A 282 12.39 -2.34 -16.13
N SER A 283 13.12 -1.98 -15.07
CA SER A 283 13.25 -0.58 -14.65
C SER A 283 14.13 0.23 -15.60
N THR A 284 14.33 1.51 -15.30
CA THR A 284 15.32 2.34 -16.02
C THR A 284 16.77 1.88 -15.85
N ILE A 285 17.05 0.97 -14.92
CA ILE A 285 18.34 0.28 -14.81
C ILE A 285 18.22 -1.07 -15.51
N PRO A 286 18.93 -1.31 -16.64
CA PRO A 286 18.90 -2.60 -17.31
C PRO A 286 19.34 -3.75 -16.39
N GLY A 287 18.61 -4.87 -16.45
CA GLY A 287 18.82 -6.04 -15.58
C GLY A 287 18.13 -5.95 -14.21
N LEU A 288 17.53 -4.79 -13.85
CA LEU A 288 16.67 -4.67 -12.68
C LEU A 288 15.21 -4.79 -13.10
N PHE A 289 14.58 -5.91 -12.79
CA PHE A 289 13.15 -6.14 -12.96
C PHE A 289 12.40 -5.84 -11.66
N VAL A 290 11.16 -5.35 -11.76
CA VAL A 290 10.32 -5.02 -10.60
C VAL A 290 8.91 -5.50 -10.84
N ILE A 291 8.37 -6.29 -9.90
CA ILE A 291 7.07 -6.96 -10.05
C ILE A 291 6.14 -6.70 -8.87
N GLY A 292 4.83 -6.84 -9.12
CA GLY A 292 3.79 -6.65 -8.11
C GLY A 292 3.72 -5.20 -7.63
N GLU A 293 3.29 -5.01 -6.38
CA GLU A 293 3.10 -3.68 -5.77
C GLU A 293 4.40 -2.85 -5.64
N ALA A 294 5.56 -3.43 -5.95
CA ALA A 294 6.81 -2.68 -6.01
C ALA A 294 6.93 -1.80 -7.27
N ASN A 295 6.14 -2.07 -8.32
CA ASN A 295 6.09 -1.27 -9.56
C ASN A 295 4.78 -0.48 -9.69
N PHE A 296 4.64 0.34 -10.74
CA PHE A 296 3.50 1.23 -10.95
C PHE A 296 2.48 0.83 -12.04
N SER A 297 2.79 -0.16 -12.88
CA SER A 297 2.33 -0.20 -14.28
C SER A 297 0.82 -0.43 -14.45
N ASP A 298 0.19 -1.31 -13.67
CA ASP A 298 -1.12 -1.86 -14.06
C ASP A 298 -2.34 -1.08 -13.59
N HIS A 299 -2.20 -0.27 -12.53
CA HIS A 299 -3.36 0.23 -11.78
C HIS A 299 -3.68 1.70 -12.03
N GLY A 300 -2.80 2.42 -12.72
CA GLY A 300 -2.93 3.86 -12.95
C GLY A 300 -3.22 4.62 -11.65
N ALA A 301 -4.23 5.49 -11.68
CA ALA A 301 -4.58 6.31 -10.52
C ALA A 301 -5.49 5.61 -9.50
N ASN A 302 -6.09 4.46 -9.80
CA ASN A 302 -6.93 3.73 -8.85
C ASN A 302 -7.05 2.23 -9.21
N ARG A 303 -6.53 1.40 -8.32
CA ARG A 303 -6.64 -0.07 -8.44
C ARG A 303 -8.07 -0.57 -8.24
N LEU A 304 -8.53 -1.51 -9.07
CA LEU A 304 -9.78 -2.25 -8.82
C LEU A 304 -9.60 -3.33 -7.74
N GLY A 305 -10.67 -3.59 -6.97
CA GLY A 305 -10.66 -4.69 -6.00
C GLY A 305 -10.23 -6.03 -6.64
N ALA A 306 -9.55 -6.88 -5.89
CA ALA A 306 -8.98 -8.17 -6.32
C ALA A 306 -7.86 -8.15 -7.38
N SER A 307 -7.55 -7.02 -8.05
CA SER A 307 -6.53 -7.01 -9.11
C SER A 307 -5.06 -7.07 -8.64
N ALA A 308 -4.75 -6.74 -7.38
CA ALA A 308 -3.36 -6.77 -6.88
C ALA A 308 -2.76 -8.18 -6.88
N LEU A 309 -3.54 -9.17 -6.46
CA LEU A 309 -3.10 -10.58 -6.47
C LEU A 309 -2.98 -11.11 -7.89
N MET A 310 -3.85 -10.63 -8.79
CA MET A 310 -3.77 -10.93 -10.22
C MET A 310 -2.49 -10.36 -10.83
N GLN A 311 -2.14 -9.09 -10.54
CA GLN A 311 -0.86 -8.51 -10.97
C GLN A 311 0.31 -9.35 -10.50
N GLY A 312 0.41 -9.66 -9.21
CA GLY A 312 1.54 -10.41 -8.67
C GLY A 312 1.73 -11.78 -9.37
N LEU A 313 0.63 -12.45 -9.72
CA LEU A 313 0.66 -13.70 -10.48
C LEU A 313 0.95 -13.47 -11.98
N ALA A 314 0.37 -12.44 -12.59
CA ALA A 314 0.59 -12.07 -14.00
C ALA A 314 2.06 -11.73 -14.24
N ASP A 315 2.60 -10.81 -13.46
CA ASP A 315 3.99 -10.38 -13.54
C ASP A 315 4.93 -11.56 -13.34
N GLY A 316 4.76 -12.31 -12.24
CA GLY A 316 5.71 -13.35 -11.84
C GLY A 316 5.61 -14.64 -12.65
N TYR A 317 4.41 -15.04 -13.10
CA TYR A 317 4.20 -16.32 -13.78
C TYR A 317 4.08 -16.18 -15.30
N PHE A 318 3.51 -15.10 -15.81
CA PHE A 318 3.20 -14.96 -17.24
C PHE A 318 4.13 -14.01 -17.99
N ILE A 319 4.64 -12.95 -17.36
CA ILE A 319 5.44 -11.93 -18.07
C ILE A 319 6.94 -12.18 -17.84
N LEU A 320 7.35 -12.15 -16.57
CA LEU A 320 8.76 -12.17 -16.18
C LEU A 320 9.57 -13.36 -16.73
N PRO A 321 9.06 -14.62 -16.78
CA PRO A 321 9.84 -15.73 -17.31
C PRO A 321 10.30 -15.53 -18.76
N TYR A 322 9.47 -14.89 -19.59
CA TYR A 322 9.80 -14.63 -21.00
C TYR A 322 10.72 -13.42 -21.13
N THR A 323 10.41 -12.33 -20.44
CA THR A 323 11.15 -11.07 -20.58
C THR A 323 12.55 -11.15 -19.98
N MET A 324 12.69 -11.80 -18.82
CA MET A 324 13.98 -12.06 -18.21
C MET A 324 14.80 -13.06 -19.04
N GLY A 325 14.17 -14.09 -19.61
CA GLY A 325 14.83 -15.03 -20.50
C GLY A 325 15.41 -14.35 -21.74
N ASP A 326 14.65 -13.46 -22.37
CA ASP A 326 15.11 -12.67 -23.51
C ASP A 326 16.28 -11.74 -23.14
N TYR A 327 16.17 -11.04 -22.01
CA TYR A 327 17.25 -10.19 -21.49
C TYR A 327 18.55 -10.95 -21.27
N LEU A 328 18.47 -12.11 -20.59
CA LEU A 328 19.63 -12.96 -20.32
C LEU A 328 20.25 -13.52 -21.61
N ALA A 329 19.44 -13.83 -22.62
CA ALA A 329 19.93 -14.36 -23.91
C ALA A 329 20.65 -13.30 -24.77
N ARG A 330 20.22 -12.03 -24.70
CA ARG A 330 20.77 -10.94 -25.53
C ARG A 330 21.91 -10.19 -24.87
N THR A 331 21.98 -10.22 -23.54
CA THR A 331 22.96 -9.44 -22.79
C THR A 331 24.26 -10.22 -22.64
N LYS A 332 25.39 -9.57 -22.93
CA LYS A 332 26.71 -10.14 -22.69
C LYS A 332 27.15 -9.82 -21.27
N PHE A 333 27.31 -10.85 -20.45
CA PHE A 333 27.78 -10.72 -19.08
C PHE A 333 29.28 -10.97 -19.00
N HIS A 334 30.01 -10.02 -18.43
CA HIS A 334 31.37 -10.28 -17.97
C HIS A 334 31.33 -10.95 -16.59
N SER A 335 32.28 -11.86 -16.36
CA SER A 335 32.45 -12.51 -15.07
C SER A 335 32.66 -11.45 -13.99
N LEU A 336 31.94 -11.59 -12.89
CA LEU A 336 31.91 -10.62 -11.82
C LEU A 336 31.96 -11.36 -10.48
N ALA A 337 32.76 -10.82 -9.56
CA ALA A 337 32.89 -11.33 -8.21
C ALA A 337 32.55 -10.24 -7.20
N THR A 338 32.26 -10.66 -5.97
CA THR A 338 31.85 -9.76 -4.87
C THR A 338 32.98 -8.83 -4.39
N ASP A 339 34.22 -9.04 -4.83
CA ASP A 339 35.37 -8.18 -4.53
C ASP A 339 35.57 -7.06 -5.57
N HIS A 340 34.72 -6.98 -6.59
CA HIS A 340 34.71 -5.90 -7.57
C HIS A 340 34.54 -4.53 -6.89
N PRO A 341 35.18 -3.45 -7.41
CA PRO A 341 35.14 -2.13 -6.78
C PRO A 341 33.74 -1.61 -6.41
N GLU A 342 32.74 -1.79 -7.29
CA GLU A 342 31.36 -1.36 -7.02
C GLU A 342 30.68 -2.13 -5.87
N PHE A 343 31.01 -3.41 -5.68
CA PHE A 343 30.52 -4.17 -4.52
C PHE A 343 31.21 -3.70 -3.23
N LYS A 344 32.54 -3.50 -3.26
CA LYS A 344 33.27 -2.94 -2.11
C LYS A 344 32.73 -1.58 -1.69
N LYS A 345 32.43 -0.71 -2.67
CA LYS A 345 31.79 0.58 -2.45
C LYS A 345 30.39 0.43 -1.84
N SER A 346 29.55 -0.42 -2.42
CA SER A 346 28.19 -0.68 -1.89
C SER A 346 28.23 -1.22 -0.45
N ASN A 347 29.15 -2.14 -0.15
CA ASN A 347 29.36 -2.66 1.22
C ASN A 347 29.79 -1.57 2.20
N ALA A 348 30.73 -0.70 1.80
CA ALA A 348 31.16 0.42 2.62
C ALA A 348 30.02 1.42 2.89
N GLU A 349 29.23 1.78 1.86
CA GLU A 349 28.07 2.66 1.99
C GLU A 349 27.02 2.09 2.96
N VAL A 350 26.80 0.77 2.93
CA VAL A 350 25.89 0.07 3.86
C VAL A 350 26.47 0.07 5.28
N ALA A 351 27.74 -0.28 5.45
CA ALA A 351 28.42 -0.31 6.75
C ALA A 351 28.42 1.08 7.41
N ASP A 352 28.73 2.13 6.65
CA ASP A 352 28.70 3.51 7.13
C ASP A 352 27.30 3.94 7.54
N ARG A 353 26.27 3.52 6.80
CA ARG A 353 24.87 3.81 7.16
C ARG A 353 24.47 3.11 8.48
N VAL A 354 24.84 1.84 8.65
CA VAL A 354 24.60 1.09 9.89
C VAL A 354 25.31 1.76 11.07
N LYS A 355 26.60 2.08 10.91
CA LYS A 355 27.39 2.78 11.91
C LYS A 355 26.77 4.14 12.27
N LYS A 356 26.33 4.91 11.26
CA LYS A 356 25.68 6.19 11.47
C LYS A 356 24.40 6.05 12.30
N LEU A 357 23.55 5.08 11.98
CA LEU A 357 22.30 4.84 12.72
C LEU A 357 22.57 4.47 14.18
N LEU A 358 23.57 3.63 14.45
CA LEU A 358 23.95 3.26 15.82
C LEU A 358 24.65 4.38 16.58
N SER A 359 25.29 5.32 15.87
CA SER A 359 25.96 6.47 16.49
C SER A 359 24.99 7.55 17.01
N ILE A 360 23.70 7.48 16.65
CA ILE A 360 22.71 8.46 17.13
C ILE A 360 22.48 8.21 18.62
N ASN A 361 22.97 9.13 19.44
CA ASN A 361 22.86 9.04 20.90
C ASN A 361 21.71 9.90 21.44
N GLY A 362 20.55 9.79 20.80
CA GLY A 362 19.33 10.49 21.20
C GLY A 362 18.58 9.82 22.35
N LYS A 363 17.38 10.31 22.63
CA LYS A 363 16.50 9.78 23.69
C LYS A 363 15.17 9.22 23.17
N GLN A 364 14.78 9.54 21.94
CA GLN A 364 13.46 9.17 21.43
C GLN A 364 13.47 7.79 20.77
N PRO A 365 12.50 6.90 21.10
CA PRO A 365 12.32 5.67 20.36
C PRO A 365 12.01 5.95 18.88
N VAL A 366 12.62 5.19 17.98
CA VAL A 366 12.41 5.30 16.52
C VAL A 366 10.93 5.22 16.15
N SER A 367 10.14 4.40 16.86
CA SER A 367 8.70 4.27 16.63
C SER A 367 7.92 5.56 16.91
N GLU A 368 8.35 6.40 17.84
CA GLU A 368 7.68 7.67 18.13
C GLU A 368 7.90 8.68 17.01
N ILE A 369 9.11 8.71 16.43
CA ILE A 369 9.40 9.52 15.25
C ILE A 369 8.60 9.01 14.03
N HIS A 370 8.49 7.69 13.88
CA HIS A 370 7.66 7.10 12.83
C HIS A 370 6.17 7.46 12.99
N LYS A 371 5.64 7.46 14.21
CA LYS A 371 4.27 7.94 14.50
C LYS A 371 4.09 9.41 14.14
N LYS A 372 5.05 10.28 14.49
CA LYS A 372 5.04 11.70 14.12
C LYS A 372 4.96 11.89 12.59
N LEU A 373 5.83 11.19 11.84
CA LEU A 373 5.77 11.18 10.39
C LEU A 373 4.41 10.69 9.89
N GLY A 374 3.95 9.56 10.41
CA GLY A 374 2.66 8.96 10.03
C GLY A 374 1.48 9.90 10.25
N LYS A 375 1.48 10.66 11.34
CA LYS A 375 0.46 11.70 11.60
C LYS A 375 0.49 12.81 10.56
N VAL A 376 1.66 13.33 10.20
CA VAL A 376 1.79 14.34 9.14
C VAL A 376 1.29 13.78 7.79
N MET A 377 1.67 12.54 7.47
CA MET A 377 1.25 11.88 6.24
C MET A 377 -0.26 11.65 6.20
N TRP A 378 -0.85 11.19 7.30
CA TRP A 378 -2.30 10.99 7.44
C TRP A 378 -3.08 12.30 7.29
N ASP A 379 -2.67 13.34 8.01
CA ASP A 379 -3.40 14.61 8.11
C ASP A 379 -3.29 15.46 6.83
N TYR A 380 -2.18 15.39 6.09
CA TYR A 380 -1.91 16.32 4.99
C TYR A 380 -1.67 15.67 3.62
N VAL A 381 -1.36 14.37 3.58
CA VAL A 381 -0.96 13.65 2.36
C VAL A 381 -1.79 12.37 2.13
N GLY A 382 -2.76 12.11 3.00
CA GLY A 382 -3.61 10.92 2.99
C GLY A 382 -4.79 11.04 2.03
N MET A 383 -6.00 10.89 2.59
CA MET A 383 -7.26 10.71 1.85
C MET A 383 -7.73 11.97 1.12
N GLY A 384 -7.70 13.12 1.79
CA GLY A 384 -7.99 14.44 1.24
C GLY A 384 -6.74 15.29 1.31
N ARG A 385 -6.46 16.06 0.25
CA ARG A 385 -5.25 16.87 0.13
C ARG A 385 -5.61 18.25 -0.35
N ASN A 386 -4.84 19.25 0.07
CA ASN A 386 -4.89 20.58 -0.51
C ASN A 386 -3.49 21.22 -0.48
N ALA A 387 -3.28 22.25 -1.31
CA ALA A 387 -2.00 22.91 -1.49
C ALA A 387 -1.44 23.45 -0.16
N LYS A 388 -2.30 23.95 0.74
CA LYS A 388 -1.90 24.45 2.06
C LYS A 388 -1.35 23.33 2.94
N GLY A 389 -2.09 22.21 3.03
CA GLY A 389 -1.68 21.02 3.78
C GLY A 389 -0.41 20.40 3.23
N LEU A 390 -0.31 20.23 1.91
CA LEU A 390 0.86 19.66 1.24
C LEU A 390 2.12 20.53 1.43
N LYS A 391 1.99 21.86 1.30
CA LYS A 391 3.09 22.79 1.61
C LYS A 391 3.49 22.75 3.09
N LYS A 392 2.54 22.52 3.99
CA LYS A 392 2.83 22.34 5.42
C LYS A 392 3.58 21.03 5.67
N ALA A 393 3.15 19.93 5.05
CA ALA A 393 3.85 18.64 5.12
C ALA A 393 5.29 18.73 4.61
N LEU A 394 5.53 19.43 3.49
CA LEU A 394 6.87 19.65 2.93
C LEU A 394 7.79 20.52 3.81
N LYS A 395 7.26 21.19 4.84
CA LYS A 395 8.06 21.84 5.88
C LYS A 395 8.31 20.91 7.07
N LEU A 396 7.26 20.24 7.55
CA LEU A 396 7.32 19.36 8.71
C LEU A 396 8.15 18.09 8.47
N ILE A 397 8.10 17.50 7.27
CA ILE A 397 8.82 16.25 6.98
C ILE A 397 10.35 16.44 7.11
N PRO A 398 10.97 17.49 6.53
CA PRO A 398 12.38 17.80 6.79
C PRO A 398 12.70 18.03 8.27
N GLU A 399 11.86 18.74 9.02
CA GLU A 399 12.05 18.96 10.47
C GLU A 399 12.05 17.63 11.25
N ILE A 400 11.12 16.73 10.95
CA ILE A 400 11.06 15.38 11.56
C ILE A 400 12.29 14.55 11.16
N ARG A 401 12.79 14.71 9.92
CA ARG A 401 14.01 14.04 9.46
C ARG A 401 15.24 14.55 10.21
N GLU A 402 15.34 15.85 10.46
CA GLU A 402 16.41 16.44 11.27
C GLU A 402 16.32 15.95 12.72
N GLU A 403 15.11 15.91 13.30
CA GLU A 403 14.85 15.33 14.61
C GLU A 403 15.31 13.87 14.69
N PHE A 404 15.02 13.05 13.66
CA PHE A 404 15.47 11.66 13.61
C PHE A 404 16.99 11.54 13.74
N TRP A 405 17.75 12.31 12.95
CA TRP A 405 19.21 12.23 12.98
C TRP A 405 19.83 12.88 14.21
N ALA A 406 19.11 13.75 14.92
CA ALA A 406 19.57 14.42 16.12
C ALA A 406 19.23 13.65 17.42
N ASP A 407 18.05 13.02 17.51
CA ASP A 407 17.47 12.55 18.77
C ASP A 407 16.87 11.13 18.74
N ALA A 408 17.00 10.38 17.63
CA ALA A 408 16.62 8.96 17.66
C ALA A 408 17.54 8.14 18.58
N LYS A 409 16.95 7.20 19.31
CA LYS A 409 17.68 6.18 20.08
C LYS A 409 17.60 4.84 19.35
N VAL A 410 18.74 4.37 18.86
CA VAL A 410 18.90 3.00 18.36
C VAL A 410 19.69 2.21 19.40
N ILE A 411 19.08 1.17 19.96
CA ILE A 411 19.72 0.30 20.96
C ILE A 411 20.28 -0.97 20.31
N GLY A 412 21.16 -1.67 21.03
CA GLY A 412 21.78 -2.91 20.58
C GLY A 412 23.01 -2.68 19.70
N GLU A 413 23.48 -3.75 19.08
CA GLU A 413 24.73 -3.81 18.31
C GLU A 413 24.44 -4.16 16.85
N SER A 414 25.46 -4.09 15.99
CA SER A 414 25.29 -4.39 14.57
C SER A 414 25.47 -5.88 14.26
N GLU A 415 26.13 -6.63 15.14
CA GLU A 415 26.62 -8.00 14.97
C GLU A 415 25.66 -9.07 15.53
N ASN A 416 24.36 -8.77 15.61
CA ASN A 416 23.33 -9.69 16.06
C ASN A 416 21.92 -9.27 15.57
N ILE A 417 20.89 -9.98 16.04
CA ILE A 417 19.49 -9.62 15.83
C ILE A 417 19.22 -8.25 16.46
N ASN A 418 18.96 -7.25 15.61
CA ASN A 418 18.67 -5.90 16.06
C ASN A 418 17.49 -5.29 15.29
N ILE A 419 16.28 -5.53 15.81
CA ILE A 419 15.03 -5.04 15.21
C ILE A 419 14.94 -3.50 15.28
N GLU A 420 15.55 -2.86 16.28
CA GLU A 420 15.54 -1.40 16.39
C GLU A 420 16.41 -0.74 15.31
N LEU A 421 17.56 -1.33 14.99
CA LEU A 421 18.39 -0.91 13.86
C LEU A 421 17.65 -1.04 12.52
N GLU A 422 16.98 -2.17 12.29
CA GLU A 422 16.17 -2.38 11.09
C GLU A 422 15.03 -1.36 10.97
N LYS A 423 14.31 -1.10 12.08
CA LYS A 423 13.29 -0.06 12.13
C LYS A 423 13.88 1.30 11.82
N ALA A 424 15.05 1.64 12.38
CA ALA A 424 15.72 2.92 12.13
C ALA A 424 16.06 3.09 10.65
N GLY A 425 16.58 2.04 10.01
CA GLY A 425 16.86 2.04 8.57
C GLY A 425 15.60 2.28 7.72
N ARG A 426 14.50 1.57 8.03
CA ARG A 426 13.21 1.74 7.34
C ARG A 426 12.61 3.12 7.54
N VAL A 427 12.68 3.69 8.75
CA VAL A 427 12.18 5.04 9.04
C VAL A 427 13.01 6.10 8.33
N ALA A 428 14.33 5.95 8.27
CA ALA A 428 15.18 6.84 7.47
C ALA A 428 14.76 6.88 5.99
N ASP A 429 14.34 5.74 5.43
CA ASP A 429 13.81 5.67 4.06
C ASP A 429 12.42 6.29 3.93
N PHE A 430 11.53 6.03 4.88
CA PHE A 430 10.20 6.64 4.89
C PHE A 430 10.26 8.17 4.97
N LEU A 431 11.22 8.75 5.70
CA LEU A 431 11.39 10.19 5.80
C LEU A 431 11.73 10.83 4.44
N GLU A 432 12.61 10.21 3.66
CA GLU A 432 12.94 10.70 2.32
C GLU A 432 11.80 10.43 1.31
N LEU A 433 11.18 9.24 1.36
CA LEU A 433 10.07 8.87 0.47
C LEU A 433 8.82 9.72 0.72
N ALA A 434 8.53 10.08 1.97
CA ALA A 434 7.41 10.94 2.33
C ALA A 434 7.50 12.31 1.65
N GLU A 435 8.70 12.87 1.56
CA GLU A 435 8.95 14.15 0.88
C GLU A 435 8.67 14.05 -0.62
N LEU A 436 9.10 12.95 -1.27
CA LEU A 436 8.79 12.70 -2.68
C LEU A 436 7.28 12.53 -2.91
N LEU A 437 6.60 11.77 -2.04
CA LEU A 437 5.16 11.54 -2.10
C LEU A 437 4.38 12.86 -1.99
N ALA A 438 4.73 13.70 -1.01
CA ALA A 438 4.12 15.02 -0.83
C ALA A 438 4.43 15.98 -1.99
N SER A 439 5.63 15.91 -2.56
CA SER A 439 6.05 16.71 -3.71
C SER A 439 5.25 16.35 -4.97
N ASP A 440 5.11 15.06 -5.27
CA ASP A 440 4.29 14.57 -6.39
C ASP A 440 2.81 14.94 -6.21
N ALA A 441 2.29 14.83 -4.97
CA ALA A 441 0.92 15.24 -4.64
C ALA A 441 0.70 16.75 -4.81
N LEU A 442 1.70 17.59 -4.50
CA LEU A 442 1.60 19.03 -4.66
C LEU A 442 1.68 19.44 -6.13
N HIS A 443 2.59 18.81 -6.88
CA HIS A 443 2.79 19.00 -8.31
C HIS A 443 1.52 18.66 -9.11
N ARG A 444 0.86 17.56 -8.74
CA ARG A 444 -0.38 17.10 -9.37
C ARG A 444 -1.56 17.94 -8.88
N ALA A 445 -1.95 18.90 -9.70
CA ALA A 445 -3.00 19.88 -9.41
C ALA A 445 -4.31 19.48 -10.09
N GLU A 446 -4.82 18.31 -9.69
CA GLU A 446 -6.07 17.69 -10.14
C GLU A 446 -6.57 16.70 -9.09
N SER A 447 -7.79 16.18 -9.23
CA SER A 447 -8.22 14.96 -8.54
C SER A 447 -8.39 13.82 -9.53
N CYS A 448 -7.65 12.75 -9.33
CA CYS A 448 -7.68 11.56 -10.18
C CYS A 448 -7.49 10.29 -9.34
N GLY A 449 -8.52 9.43 -9.32
CA GLY A 449 -8.48 8.16 -8.61
C GLY A 449 -8.21 8.31 -7.11
N GLY A 450 -7.17 7.64 -6.61
CA GLY A 450 -6.71 7.71 -5.21
C GLY A 450 -5.96 8.99 -4.84
N HIS A 451 -5.71 9.89 -5.81
CA HIS A 451 -5.23 11.24 -5.54
C HIS A 451 -6.40 12.22 -5.57
N PHE A 452 -6.77 12.73 -4.40
CA PHE A 452 -7.88 13.68 -4.27
C PHE A 452 -7.40 15.02 -3.71
N ARG A 453 -7.48 16.05 -4.55
CA ARG A 453 -7.21 17.43 -4.20
C ARG A 453 -8.53 18.17 -4.02
N GLU A 454 -8.78 18.66 -2.82
CA GLU A 454 -10.03 19.34 -2.44
C GLU A 454 -10.30 20.58 -3.29
N GLU A 455 -9.27 21.19 -3.88
CA GLU A 455 -9.43 22.33 -4.79
C GLU A 455 -9.88 21.93 -6.20
N TYR A 456 -9.84 20.63 -6.52
CA TYR A 456 -10.16 20.05 -7.83
C TYR A 456 -11.25 18.99 -7.66
N GLN A 457 -12.44 19.43 -7.25
CA GLN A 457 -13.62 18.60 -7.14
C GLN A 457 -14.84 19.34 -7.72
N THR A 458 -15.87 18.58 -8.13
CA THR A 458 -17.16 19.17 -8.53
C THR A 458 -17.88 19.74 -7.30
N PRO A 459 -18.94 20.56 -7.47
CA PRO A 459 -19.76 21.03 -6.34
C PRO A 459 -20.32 19.90 -5.46
N GLU A 460 -20.52 18.71 -6.04
CA GLU A 460 -20.98 17.51 -5.34
C GLU A 460 -19.84 16.74 -4.65
N GLY A 461 -18.59 17.17 -4.78
CA GLY A 461 -17.41 16.54 -4.20
C GLY A 461 -16.86 15.36 -4.99
N GLU A 462 -17.13 15.29 -6.30
CA GLU A 462 -16.53 14.27 -7.17
C GLU A 462 -15.18 14.72 -7.72
N ALA A 463 -14.29 13.76 -8.00
CA ALA A 463 -12.94 14.03 -8.46
C ALA A 463 -12.93 14.70 -9.85
N LEU A 464 -12.34 15.90 -9.95
CA LEU A 464 -12.18 16.61 -11.21
C LEU A 464 -10.76 16.42 -11.77
N ARG A 465 -10.63 15.57 -12.81
CA ARG A 465 -9.36 15.35 -13.51
C ARG A 465 -8.98 16.54 -14.39
N ASN A 466 -7.69 16.68 -14.67
CA ASN A 466 -7.18 17.63 -15.66
C ASN A 466 -6.30 16.93 -16.69
N ASP A 467 -6.96 16.17 -17.56
CA ASP A 467 -6.34 15.33 -18.58
C ASP A 467 -5.40 16.14 -19.51
N LYS A 468 -5.71 17.42 -19.78
CA LYS A 468 -4.85 18.30 -20.60
C LYS A 468 -3.47 18.53 -19.98
N LYS A 469 -3.38 18.56 -18.64
CA LYS A 469 -2.14 18.89 -17.93
C LYS A 469 -1.47 17.71 -17.27
N PHE A 470 -2.19 16.63 -16.96
CA PHE A 470 -1.69 15.53 -16.12
C PHE A 470 -1.91 14.13 -16.69
N SER A 471 -2.25 14.02 -17.99
CA SER A 471 -2.31 12.74 -18.70
C SER A 471 -0.93 12.15 -19.01
N TYR A 472 -0.12 11.94 -17.97
CA TYR A 472 1.21 11.32 -18.04
C TYR A 472 1.54 10.53 -16.77
N VAL A 473 2.48 9.61 -16.89
CA VAL A 473 3.18 8.99 -15.76
C VAL A 473 4.25 9.97 -15.26
N ALA A 474 4.22 10.30 -13.97
CA ALA A 474 5.24 11.11 -13.33
C ALA A 474 6.38 10.21 -12.86
N ALA A 475 7.44 10.10 -13.65
CA ALA A 475 8.61 9.30 -13.33
C ALA A 475 9.71 10.20 -12.73
N TRP A 476 9.89 10.12 -11.41
CA TRP A 476 10.85 10.93 -10.68
C TRP A 476 12.24 10.29 -10.71
N GLU A 477 13.26 11.12 -10.94
CA GLU A 477 14.67 10.77 -11.00
C GLU A 477 15.40 11.35 -9.78
N TYR A 478 16.21 10.51 -9.13
CA TYR A 478 17.01 10.91 -7.99
C TYR A 478 18.22 11.74 -8.43
N THR A 479 18.35 12.94 -7.85
CA THR A 479 19.45 13.89 -8.18
C THR A 479 20.44 14.09 -7.02
N GLY A 480 20.28 13.33 -5.93
CA GLY A 480 21.09 13.41 -4.71
C GLY A 480 20.28 13.76 -3.46
N SER A 481 20.80 13.40 -2.28
CA SER A 481 20.12 13.66 -1.00
C SER A 481 19.97 15.15 -0.77
N GLY A 482 18.78 15.60 -0.37
CA GLY A 482 18.47 17.01 -0.13
C GLY A 482 18.34 17.86 -1.40
N LYS A 483 18.52 17.28 -2.60
CA LYS A 483 18.27 17.95 -3.88
C LYS A 483 16.87 17.62 -4.37
N LYS A 484 16.28 18.56 -5.13
CA LYS A 484 14.96 18.34 -5.72
C LYS A 484 15.05 17.23 -6.78
N PRO A 485 14.18 16.20 -6.72
CA PRO A 485 14.12 15.17 -7.74
C PRO A 485 13.69 15.77 -9.07
N LYS A 486 14.18 15.19 -10.17
CA LYS A 486 13.83 15.62 -11.53
C LYS A 486 12.60 14.85 -12.00
N LEU A 487 11.62 15.55 -12.55
CA LEU A 487 10.42 14.93 -13.12
C LEU A 487 10.63 14.63 -14.60
N ASN A 488 10.51 13.35 -14.97
CA ASN A 488 10.37 12.89 -16.34
C ASN A 488 8.87 12.58 -16.59
N LYS A 489 8.29 13.14 -17.65
CA LYS A 489 6.88 12.97 -17.98
C LYS A 489 6.75 12.02 -19.17
N GLU A 490 6.20 10.84 -18.93
CA GLU A 490 5.87 9.88 -19.99
C GLU A 490 4.40 10.04 -20.35
N GLN A 491 4.14 10.57 -21.55
CA GLN A 491 2.78 10.91 -21.98
C GLN A 491 1.96 9.64 -22.24
N LEU A 492 0.74 9.61 -21.69
CA LEU A 492 -0.19 8.52 -21.92
C LEU A 492 -0.91 8.73 -23.25
N THR A 493 -0.86 7.74 -24.13
CA THR A 493 -1.58 7.72 -25.40
C THR A 493 -2.68 6.66 -25.32
N PHE A 494 -3.91 7.05 -25.64
CA PHE A 494 -5.10 6.19 -25.53
C PHE A 494 -5.62 5.82 -26.92
N GLU A 495 -5.35 4.58 -27.35
CA GLU A 495 -5.77 4.08 -28.67
C GLU A 495 -7.20 3.55 -28.67
N TYR A 496 -7.52 2.64 -27.74
CA TYR A 496 -8.79 1.89 -27.75
C TYR A 496 -9.86 2.50 -26.86
N VAL A 497 -9.50 2.96 -25.66
CA VAL A 497 -10.44 3.53 -24.68
C VAL A 497 -9.99 4.94 -24.34
N LYS A 498 -10.72 5.93 -24.86
CA LYS A 498 -10.43 7.34 -24.59
C LYS A 498 -10.91 7.73 -23.18
N PRO A 499 -10.19 8.62 -22.47
CA PRO A 499 -10.63 9.10 -21.17
C PRO A 499 -12.01 9.74 -21.25
N SER A 500 -12.95 9.26 -20.44
CA SER A 500 -14.24 9.88 -20.19
C SER A 500 -14.34 10.31 -18.72
N GLU A 501 -15.37 11.10 -18.41
CA GLU A 501 -15.75 11.35 -17.02
C GLU A 501 -16.12 10.01 -16.35
N ARG A 502 -15.62 9.81 -15.13
CA ARG A 502 -15.83 8.59 -14.35
C ARG A 502 -16.90 8.90 -13.29
N SER A 503 -18.17 8.70 -13.63
CA SER A 503 -19.32 8.93 -12.74
C SER A 503 -19.88 7.62 -12.19
N TYR A 504 -20.35 7.64 -10.94
CA TYR A 504 -21.02 6.54 -10.23
C TYR A 504 -22.46 6.89 -9.82
N LYS A 505 -23.03 7.94 -10.40
CA LYS A 505 -24.44 8.28 -10.24
C LYS A 505 -25.31 7.33 -11.06
#